data_AF-A0A3N5ENX4-F1
#
_entry.id   AF-A0A3N5ENX4-F1
#
_cell.length_a   1.000
_cell.length_b   1.000
_cell.length_c   1.000
_cell.angle_alpha   90.00
_cell.angle_beta   90.00
_cell.angle_gamma   90.00
#
_symmetry.space_group_name_H-M   'P 1'
#
loop_
_entity.id
_entity.type
_entity.pdbx_description
1 polymer ?
#
loop_
_entity_poly.entity_id
_entity_poly.type
_entity_poly.pdbx_seq_one_letter_code
_entity_poly.pdbx_strand_id
1 'polypeptide(L)'
;MNLLGLHHITLICSNARRTLDFYTRVLGFRLVKKTVNFDDPGAYHLYFGNETASPGTLLTFFEWRDLPKGHWGIGTTHHAALIVESDEAQLKWKRWLQDHGVKVSGPYDRSYFKSIYFTDPDGVILEIATRGPGWAVDEPQDAIGTTFIPPPEQFLRDPRDEAAAGANSWLEPVGEISPDMALKGIHHITAIASDIEETSTFYTEVLGLKIVKKTANYDDPSAPHYYFGLGEGAPGSVVTYFGYASNKMQRGRIGTGMTHHFAFSVQNDDEQMAWRERLLSSGVEATPIMDRRYFRS
;
A
#
# COMPACT_ATOMS: atom_id res chain seq x y z
N MET A 1 17.63 -12.08 -12.01
CA MET A 1 17.16 -10.80 -11.42
C MET A 1 15.70 -10.58 -11.73
N ASN A 2 14.82 -11.24 -10.97
CA ASN A 2 13.37 -11.05 -11.05
C ASN A 2 12.82 -10.66 -9.68
N LEU A 3 11.99 -9.63 -9.63
CA LEU A 3 11.13 -9.37 -8.46
C LEU A 3 9.91 -10.29 -8.54
N LEU A 4 9.43 -10.76 -7.39
CA LEU A 4 8.27 -11.65 -7.28
C LEU A 4 6.99 -10.93 -6.85
N GLY A 5 7.10 -9.69 -6.38
CA GLY A 5 6.02 -8.86 -5.87
C GLY A 5 6.40 -8.17 -4.57
N LEU A 6 5.45 -7.54 -3.91
CA LEU A 6 5.63 -6.97 -2.58
C LEU A 6 5.89 -8.09 -1.56
N HIS A 7 6.83 -7.86 -0.65
CA HIS A 7 7.15 -8.79 0.43
C HIS A 7 6.42 -8.39 1.72
N HIS A 8 6.64 -7.17 2.18
CA HIS A 8 6.04 -6.63 3.39
C HIS A 8 6.08 -5.11 3.36
N ILE A 9 5.28 -4.48 4.21
CA ILE A 9 5.36 -3.06 4.53
C ILE A 9 5.62 -2.90 6.02
N THR A 10 6.53 -1.99 6.37
CA THR A 10 6.91 -1.69 7.76
C THR A 10 6.43 -0.29 8.12
N LEU A 11 5.59 -0.22 9.14
CA LEU A 11 4.91 0.97 9.65
C LEU A 11 5.47 1.36 11.04
N ILE A 12 5.19 2.57 11.49
CA ILE A 12 5.64 3.07 12.79
C ILE A 12 4.43 3.37 13.67
N CYS A 13 4.39 2.81 14.88
CA CYS A 13 3.36 3.10 15.87
C CYS A 13 3.92 3.67 17.17
N SER A 14 3.10 4.43 17.89
CA SER A 14 3.44 4.95 19.22
C SER A 14 3.12 3.98 20.36
N ASN A 15 2.26 2.98 20.11
CA ASN A 15 1.78 2.05 21.12
C ASN A 15 1.48 0.67 20.53
N ALA A 16 2.38 -0.29 20.78
CA ALA A 16 2.33 -1.65 20.30
C ALA A 16 1.07 -2.40 20.74
N ARG A 17 0.54 -2.11 21.95
CA ARG A 17 -0.67 -2.78 22.43
C ARG A 17 -1.90 -2.32 21.67
N ARG A 18 -2.05 -1.01 21.45
CA ARG A 18 -3.14 -0.44 20.65
C ARG A 18 -3.07 -0.92 19.20
N THR A 19 -1.88 -0.97 18.62
CA THR A 19 -1.65 -1.56 17.29
C THR A 19 -2.05 -3.03 17.26
N LEU A 20 -1.60 -3.84 18.23
CA LEU A 20 -1.98 -5.25 18.34
C LEU A 20 -3.50 -5.42 18.38
N ASP A 21 -4.19 -4.69 19.26
CA ASP A 21 -5.63 -4.79 19.41
C ASP A 21 -6.36 -4.38 18.12
N PHE A 22 -5.95 -3.31 17.43
CA PHE A 22 -6.55 -2.89 16.16
C PHE A 22 -6.32 -3.93 15.04
N TYR A 23 -5.07 -4.29 14.76
CA TYR A 23 -4.77 -5.16 13.63
C TYR A 23 -5.29 -6.59 13.82
N THR A 24 -5.41 -7.08 15.06
CA THR A 24 -5.97 -8.42 15.33
C THR A 24 -7.48 -8.43 15.50
N ARG A 25 -8.06 -7.49 16.27
CA ARG A 25 -9.48 -7.54 16.63
C ARG A 25 -10.37 -6.77 15.65
N VAL A 26 -9.86 -5.69 15.07
CA VAL A 26 -10.61 -4.86 14.11
C VAL A 26 -10.36 -5.31 12.68
N LEU A 27 -9.11 -5.62 12.32
CA LEU A 27 -8.77 -6.07 10.96
C LEU A 27 -8.60 -7.59 10.80
N GLY A 28 -8.70 -8.36 11.88
CA GLY A 28 -8.69 -9.82 11.80
C GLY A 28 -7.35 -10.44 11.40
N PHE A 29 -6.24 -9.68 11.41
CA PHE A 29 -4.92 -10.27 11.12
C PHE A 29 -4.46 -11.18 12.24
N ARG A 30 -3.64 -12.17 11.87
CA ARG A 30 -2.87 -12.95 12.84
C ARG A 30 -1.59 -12.20 13.21
N LEU A 31 -1.30 -12.07 14.50
CA LEU A 31 0.06 -11.74 14.95
C LEU A 31 0.95 -12.97 14.73
N VAL A 32 1.74 -12.96 13.67
CA VAL A 32 2.60 -14.08 13.26
C VAL A 32 3.97 -14.05 13.94
N LYS A 33 4.42 -12.87 14.39
CA LYS A 33 5.64 -12.73 15.19
C LYS A 33 5.58 -11.51 16.10
N LYS A 34 6.16 -11.65 17.28
CA LYS A 34 6.55 -10.55 18.18
C LYS A 34 8.03 -10.71 18.49
N THR A 35 8.82 -9.70 18.15
CA THR A 35 10.26 -9.64 18.41
C THR A 35 10.66 -8.19 18.74
N VAL A 36 11.95 -7.90 18.76
CA VAL A 36 12.51 -6.54 18.86
C VAL A 36 13.10 -6.11 17.52
N ASN A 37 13.20 -4.80 17.29
CA ASN A 37 13.93 -4.26 16.15
C ASN A 37 15.42 -4.63 16.31
N PHE A 38 16.02 -5.19 15.27
CA PHE A 38 17.42 -5.64 15.30
C PHE A 38 18.42 -4.47 15.36
N ASP A 39 18.03 -3.30 14.87
CA ASP A 39 18.83 -2.08 14.89
C ASP A 39 18.56 -1.24 16.15
N ASP A 40 17.42 -1.47 16.82
CA ASP A 40 17.01 -0.84 18.08
C ASP A 40 16.30 -1.86 19.01
N PRO A 41 17.05 -2.65 19.79
CA PRO A 41 16.46 -3.73 20.60
C PRO A 41 15.49 -3.26 21.70
N GLY A 42 15.43 -1.95 21.98
CA GLY A 42 14.45 -1.36 22.89
C GLY A 42 13.04 -1.24 22.29
N ALA A 43 12.93 -1.27 20.96
CA ALA A 43 11.66 -1.16 20.25
C ALA A 43 11.08 -2.53 19.90
N TYR A 44 9.76 -2.70 20.09
CA TYR A 44 9.06 -3.87 19.56
C TYR A 44 9.08 -3.86 18.04
N HIS A 45 9.17 -5.07 17.46
CA HIS A 45 8.87 -5.35 16.07
C HIS A 45 7.75 -6.39 15.97
N LEU A 46 6.57 -5.95 15.58
CA LEU A 46 5.38 -6.79 15.43
C LEU A 46 5.20 -7.17 13.96
N TYR A 47 4.80 -8.41 13.70
CA TYR A 47 4.46 -8.90 12.37
C TYR A 47 3.03 -9.42 12.36
N PHE A 48 2.23 -8.85 11.48
CA PHE A 48 0.87 -9.27 11.16
C PHE A 48 0.83 -9.88 9.77
N GLY A 49 0.05 -10.93 9.57
CA GLY A 49 -0.07 -11.59 8.27
C GLY A 49 -1.23 -12.58 8.20
N ASN A 50 -1.28 -13.31 7.09
CA ASN A 50 -2.17 -14.45 6.93
C ASN A 50 -1.70 -15.66 7.77
N GLU A 51 -2.39 -16.79 7.64
CA GLU A 51 -2.10 -18.01 8.40
C GLU A 51 -0.67 -18.53 8.24
N THR A 52 -0.08 -18.35 7.05
CA THR A 52 1.25 -18.87 6.68
C THR A 52 2.36 -17.82 6.75
N ALA A 53 2.03 -16.57 7.10
CA ALA A 53 2.95 -15.43 7.07
C ALA A 53 3.66 -15.26 5.72
N SER A 54 2.96 -15.51 4.61
CA SER A 54 3.56 -15.51 3.28
C SER A 54 3.95 -14.09 2.82
N PRO A 55 5.01 -13.94 1.99
CA PRO A 55 5.33 -12.68 1.35
C PRO A 55 4.12 -12.07 0.64
N GLY A 56 4.02 -10.74 0.68
CA GLY A 56 2.89 -9.97 0.16
C GLY A 56 1.72 -9.83 1.13
N THR A 57 1.73 -10.54 2.27
CA THR A 57 0.64 -10.45 3.26
C THR A 57 1.04 -9.73 4.55
N LEU A 58 2.31 -9.38 4.68
CA LEU A 58 2.89 -8.94 5.95
C LEU A 58 2.82 -7.42 6.13
N LEU A 59 2.19 -7.02 7.24
CA LEU A 59 2.28 -5.67 7.79
C LEU A 59 3.11 -5.77 9.07
N THR A 60 4.19 -5.00 9.15
CA THR A 60 5.07 -5.01 10.31
C THR A 60 5.13 -3.63 10.97
N PHE A 61 5.42 -3.59 12.27
CA PHE A 61 5.42 -2.35 13.05
C PHE A 61 6.64 -2.24 13.94
N PHE A 62 7.31 -1.09 13.89
CA PHE A 62 8.20 -0.64 14.96
C PHE A 62 7.43 0.19 15.99
N GLU A 63 7.60 -0.10 17.29
CA GLU A 63 7.10 0.75 18.36
C GLU A 63 8.15 1.81 18.75
N TRP A 64 7.94 3.05 18.33
CA TRP A 64 8.77 4.19 18.72
C TRP A 64 7.90 5.24 19.41
N ARG A 65 7.82 5.12 20.74
CA ARG A 65 6.86 5.84 21.60
C ARG A 65 7.04 7.35 21.59
N ASP A 66 8.29 7.80 21.55
CA ASP A 66 8.65 9.22 21.68
C ASP A 66 8.77 9.92 20.32
N LEU A 67 8.55 9.20 19.21
CA LEU A 67 8.63 9.77 17.88
C LEU A 67 7.39 10.64 17.61
N PRO A 68 7.55 11.91 17.17
CA PRO A 68 6.43 12.76 16.82
C PRO A 68 5.53 12.12 15.75
N LYS A 69 4.25 12.52 15.71
CA LYS A 69 3.35 12.12 14.64
C LYS A 69 3.90 12.57 13.29
N GLY A 70 3.92 11.64 12.34
CA GLY A 70 4.35 11.94 10.99
C GLY A 70 3.28 12.69 10.20
N HIS A 71 3.65 13.15 9.02
CA HIS A 71 2.70 13.64 8.03
C HIS A 71 3.18 13.25 6.65
N TRP A 72 2.23 12.88 5.79
CA TRP A 72 2.51 12.57 4.41
C TRP A 72 2.92 13.83 3.64
N GLY A 73 3.58 13.61 2.52
CA GLY A 73 4.16 14.60 1.63
C GLY A 73 5.23 13.97 0.76
N ILE A 74 5.95 14.78 -0.01
CA ILE A 74 7.01 14.31 -0.91
C ILE A 74 8.01 13.42 -0.16
N GLY A 75 8.30 12.25 -0.70
CA GLY A 75 9.25 11.27 -0.14
C GLY A 75 8.66 10.32 0.91
N THR A 76 7.32 10.26 1.05
CA THR A 76 6.65 9.35 1.99
C THR A 76 5.59 8.51 1.29
N THR A 77 5.24 7.36 1.89
CA THR A 77 4.04 6.61 1.51
C THR A 77 2.79 7.38 1.94
N HIS A 78 1.83 7.52 1.03
CA HIS A 78 0.52 8.08 1.32
C HIS A 78 -0.40 7.01 1.93
N HIS A 79 -0.53 5.83 1.32
CA HIS A 79 -1.40 4.77 1.83
C HIS A 79 -0.91 3.37 1.43
N ALA A 80 -1.41 2.37 2.17
CA ALA A 80 -1.24 0.96 1.84
C ALA A 80 -2.61 0.31 1.65
N ALA A 81 -2.81 -0.35 0.52
CA ALA A 81 -4.05 -1.00 0.16
C ALA A 81 -4.00 -2.51 0.46
N LEU A 82 -5.13 -3.08 0.89
CA LEU A 82 -5.33 -4.48 1.24
C LEU A 82 -6.38 -5.09 0.31
N ILE A 83 -6.14 -6.31 -0.14
CA ILE A 83 -7.01 -6.99 -1.11
C ILE A 83 -8.22 -7.57 -0.41
N VAL A 84 -9.41 -7.30 -0.95
CA VAL A 84 -10.63 -8.08 -0.73
C VAL A 84 -11.14 -8.66 -2.05
N GLU A 85 -11.76 -9.84 -2.01
CA GLU A 85 -12.12 -10.58 -3.23
C GLU A 85 -13.35 -10.01 -3.96
N SER A 86 -14.27 -9.35 -3.27
CA SER A 86 -15.52 -8.89 -3.87
C SER A 86 -16.00 -7.53 -3.35
N ASP A 87 -16.79 -6.86 -4.17
CA ASP A 87 -17.50 -5.62 -3.81
C ASP A 87 -18.40 -5.83 -2.58
N GLU A 88 -19.09 -6.96 -2.50
CA GLU A 88 -19.94 -7.30 -1.35
C GLU A 88 -19.13 -7.37 -0.06
N ALA A 89 -17.98 -8.07 -0.08
CA ALA A 89 -17.09 -8.16 1.06
C ALA A 89 -16.50 -6.80 1.44
N GLN A 90 -16.21 -5.92 0.47
CA GLN A 90 -15.79 -4.55 0.74
C GLN A 90 -16.89 -3.74 1.47
N LEU A 91 -18.16 -3.89 1.05
CA LEU A 91 -19.29 -3.24 1.72
C LEU A 91 -19.48 -3.76 3.15
N LYS A 92 -19.32 -5.07 3.37
CA LYS A 92 -19.30 -5.66 4.73
C LYS A 92 -18.14 -5.10 5.56
N TRP A 93 -16.95 -4.93 4.99
CA TRP A 93 -15.82 -4.29 5.67
C TRP A 93 -16.12 -2.86 6.09
N LYS A 94 -16.70 -2.04 5.19
CA LYS A 94 -17.12 -0.68 5.50
C LYS A 94 -18.06 -0.68 6.72
N ARG A 95 -19.08 -1.53 6.70
CA ARG A 95 -20.03 -1.66 7.81
C ARG A 95 -19.37 -2.12 9.11
N TRP A 96 -18.59 -3.19 9.06
CA TRP A 96 -17.85 -3.73 10.20
C TRP A 96 -16.96 -2.67 10.86
N LEU A 97 -16.17 -1.94 10.07
CA LEU A 97 -15.28 -0.88 10.55
C LEU A 97 -16.05 0.27 11.21
N GLN A 98 -17.17 0.70 10.60
CA GLN A 98 -18.04 1.73 11.16
C GLN A 98 -18.66 1.30 12.49
N ASP A 99 -19.10 0.05 12.61
CA ASP A 99 -19.61 -0.54 13.86
C ASP A 99 -18.54 -0.60 14.96
N HIS A 100 -17.26 -0.65 14.58
CA HIS A 100 -16.11 -0.56 15.48
C HIS A 100 -15.61 0.88 15.71
N GLY A 101 -16.38 1.89 15.29
CA GLY A 101 -16.07 3.31 15.50
C GLY A 101 -14.99 3.88 14.58
N VAL A 102 -14.62 3.15 13.52
CA VAL A 102 -13.68 3.62 12.50
C VAL A 102 -14.43 4.45 11.45
N LYS A 103 -13.93 5.65 11.16
CA LYS A 103 -14.44 6.45 10.05
C LYS A 103 -13.96 5.86 8.73
N VAL A 104 -14.88 5.57 7.83
CA VAL A 104 -14.61 4.99 6.52
C VAL A 104 -15.20 5.87 5.44
N SER A 105 -14.39 6.18 4.43
CA SER A 105 -14.76 6.87 3.20
C SER A 105 -14.96 5.89 2.05
N GLY A 106 -15.81 6.22 1.09
CA GLY A 106 -16.13 5.36 -0.05
C GLY A 106 -17.27 4.35 0.22
N PRO A 107 -17.50 3.34 -0.64
CA PRO A 107 -16.60 2.91 -1.71
C PRO A 107 -16.55 3.89 -2.87
N TYR A 108 -15.33 4.15 -3.36
CA TYR A 108 -15.11 4.91 -4.59
C TYR A 108 -14.75 3.97 -5.74
N ASP A 109 -15.27 4.27 -6.92
CA ASP A 109 -14.86 3.61 -8.15
C ASP A 109 -13.60 4.30 -8.71
N ARG A 110 -12.52 3.55 -8.86
CA ARG A 110 -11.24 4.02 -9.43
C ARG A 110 -11.03 3.51 -10.86
N SER A 111 -12.10 3.08 -11.53
CA SER A 111 -12.15 2.42 -12.85
C SER A 111 -11.55 1.01 -12.89
N TYR A 112 -10.42 0.81 -12.22
CA TYR A 112 -9.63 -0.43 -12.26
C TYR A 112 -9.92 -1.37 -11.09
N PHE A 113 -10.41 -0.80 -9.99
CA PHE A 113 -10.82 -1.44 -8.75
C PHE A 113 -11.71 -0.47 -7.95
N LYS A 114 -12.36 -0.97 -6.92
CA LYS A 114 -13.12 -0.15 -5.96
C LYS A 114 -12.38 -0.06 -4.64
N SER A 115 -12.53 1.06 -3.93
CA SER A 115 -11.73 1.34 -2.74
C SER A 115 -12.55 1.95 -1.62
N ILE A 116 -12.34 1.46 -0.39
CA ILE A 116 -12.71 2.18 0.84
C ILE A 116 -11.44 2.59 1.59
N TYR A 117 -11.48 3.76 2.23
CA TYR A 117 -10.33 4.34 2.93
C TYR A 117 -10.65 4.59 4.41
N PHE A 118 -9.67 4.35 5.27
CA PHE A 118 -9.76 4.61 6.71
C PHE A 118 -8.36 4.81 7.30
N THR A 119 -8.29 5.17 8.57
CA THR A 119 -7.02 5.30 9.28
C THR A 119 -6.92 4.36 10.46
N ASP A 120 -5.71 3.87 10.72
CA ASP A 120 -5.39 3.17 11.95
C ASP A 120 -5.30 4.16 13.15
N PRO A 121 -5.16 3.66 14.40
CA PRO A 121 -5.13 4.51 15.58
C PRO A 121 -3.98 5.54 15.64
N ASP A 122 -2.88 5.32 14.91
CA ASP A 122 -1.74 6.24 14.85
C ASP A 122 -1.84 7.19 13.64
N GLY A 123 -2.70 6.88 12.67
CA GLY A 123 -3.02 7.70 11.51
C GLY A 123 -2.49 7.15 10.19
N VAL A 124 -2.00 5.90 10.14
CA VAL A 124 -1.65 5.23 8.89
C VAL A 124 -2.90 5.18 8.02
N ILE A 125 -2.82 5.68 6.79
CA ILE A 125 -3.92 5.60 5.83
C ILE A 125 -3.92 4.20 5.22
N LEU A 126 -5.01 3.49 5.46
CA LEU A 126 -5.26 2.16 4.90
C LEU A 126 -6.38 2.24 3.88
N GLU A 127 -6.26 1.36 2.90
CA GLU A 127 -7.28 1.13 1.88
C GLU A 127 -7.65 -0.36 1.88
N ILE A 128 -8.94 -0.67 1.71
CA ILE A 128 -9.36 -2.01 1.28
C ILE A 128 -9.84 -1.86 -0.16
N ALA A 129 -9.14 -2.53 -1.07
CA ALA A 129 -9.36 -2.48 -2.50
C ALA A 129 -9.85 -3.84 -3.02
N THR A 130 -10.84 -3.82 -3.92
CA THR A 130 -11.23 -5.03 -4.65
C THR A 130 -10.15 -5.38 -5.68
N ARG A 131 -10.08 -6.63 -6.16
CA ARG A 131 -9.15 -6.97 -7.25
C ARG A 131 -9.38 -6.12 -8.51
N GLY A 132 -10.66 -5.82 -8.75
CA GLY A 132 -11.16 -5.05 -9.87
C GLY A 132 -10.86 -5.65 -11.24
N PRO A 133 -11.54 -5.18 -12.30
CA PRO A 133 -11.37 -5.72 -13.66
C PRO A 133 -9.94 -5.56 -14.20
N GLY A 134 -9.10 -4.78 -13.52
CA GLY A 134 -7.70 -4.58 -13.86
C GLY A 134 -7.50 -3.47 -14.88
N TRP A 135 -6.28 -3.38 -15.41
CA TRP A 135 -5.85 -2.23 -16.21
C TRP A 135 -6.32 -2.26 -17.66
N ALA A 136 -6.81 -3.42 -18.13
CA ALA A 136 -7.23 -3.66 -19.51
C ALA A 136 -8.67 -3.18 -19.84
N VAL A 137 -9.33 -2.50 -18.89
CA VAL A 137 -10.68 -1.97 -19.09
C VAL A 137 -10.75 -0.85 -20.13
N ASP A 138 -9.69 -0.06 -20.23
CA ASP A 138 -9.59 1.13 -21.09
C ASP A 138 -8.32 1.16 -21.93
N GLU A 139 -7.48 0.12 -21.84
CA GLU A 139 -6.28 -0.08 -22.66
C GLU A 139 -6.21 -1.53 -23.16
N PRO A 140 -5.73 -1.81 -24.39
CA PRO A 140 -5.53 -3.18 -24.84
C PRO A 140 -4.37 -3.84 -24.09
N GLN A 141 -4.46 -5.15 -23.89
CA GLN A 141 -3.54 -5.94 -23.05
C GLN A 141 -2.06 -5.74 -23.37
N ASP A 142 -1.72 -5.61 -24.64
CA ASP A 142 -0.35 -5.46 -25.16
C ASP A 142 0.15 -4.00 -25.14
N ALA A 143 -0.70 -3.03 -24.81
CA ALA A 143 -0.35 -1.60 -24.71
C ALA A 143 -0.68 -0.97 -23.35
N ILE A 144 -0.98 -1.77 -22.32
CA ILE A 144 -1.22 -1.29 -20.95
C ILE A 144 -0.10 -0.34 -20.50
N GLY A 145 -0.49 0.82 -19.96
CA GLY A 145 0.43 1.80 -19.36
C GLY A 145 1.30 2.58 -20.36
N THR A 146 1.09 2.39 -21.67
CA THR A 146 1.84 3.12 -22.71
C THR A 146 1.32 4.53 -22.91
N THR A 147 0.03 4.75 -22.66
CA THR A 147 -0.63 6.04 -22.85
C THR A 147 -1.16 6.62 -21.55
N PHE A 148 -1.33 7.93 -21.52
CA PHE A 148 -1.99 8.61 -20.42
C PHE A 148 -3.50 8.55 -20.61
N ILE A 149 -4.21 7.99 -19.62
CA ILE A 149 -5.67 7.94 -19.60
C ILE A 149 -6.18 8.80 -18.43
N PRO A 150 -6.86 9.93 -18.67
CA PRO A 150 -7.40 10.75 -17.60
C PRO A 150 -8.54 10.01 -16.86
N PRO A 151 -8.79 10.32 -15.57
CA PRO A 151 -9.98 9.84 -14.89
C PRO A 151 -11.25 10.24 -15.66
N PRO A 152 -12.27 9.37 -15.75
CA PRO A 152 -13.56 9.71 -16.35
C PRO A 152 -14.13 11.03 -15.80
N GLU A 153 -14.72 11.86 -16.67
CA GLU A 153 -15.20 13.21 -16.32
C GLU A 153 -16.16 13.22 -15.13
N GLN A 154 -16.99 12.18 -15.01
CA GLN A 154 -17.91 12.01 -13.88
C GLN A 154 -17.19 12.01 -12.53
N PHE A 155 -15.99 11.43 -12.46
CA PHE A 155 -15.18 11.37 -11.24
C PHE A 155 -14.42 12.68 -11.00
N LEU A 156 -14.25 13.54 -12.01
CA LEU A 156 -13.59 14.84 -11.83
C LEU A 156 -14.52 15.88 -11.18
N ARG A 157 -15.84 15.73 -11.34
CA ARG A 157 -16.84 16.65 -10.77
C ARG A 157 -16.99 16.48 -9.26
N ASP A 158 -17.00 15.22 -8.81
CA ASP A 158 -16.95 14.86 -7.39
C ASP A 158 -16.11 13.58 -7.21
N PRO A 159 -14.79 13.71 -7.01
CA PRO A 159 -13.87 12.57 -6.85
C PRO A 159 -14.20 11.65 -5.68
N ARG A 160 -15.00 12.16 -4.74
CA ARG A 160 -15.38 11.51 -3.50
C ARG A 160 -16.87 11.75 -3.25
N ASP A 161 -17.72 11.39 -4.20
CA ASP A 161 -19.18 11.45 -4.05
C ASP A 161 -19.65 10.59 -2.86
N GLU A 162 -19.56 11.15 -1.65
CA GLU A 162 -19.90 10.49 -0.40
C GLU A 162 -21.40 10.23 -0.28
N ALA A 163 -22.23 10.97 -1.04
CA ALA A 163 -23.66 10.73 -1.09
C ALA A 163 -23.96 9.43 -1.86
N ALA A 164 -23.38 9.25 -3.04
CA ALA A 164 -23.47 8.01 -3.80
C ALA A 164 -22.83 6.84 -3.06
N ALA A 165 -21.66 7.06 -2.45
CA ALA A 165 -20.98 6.05 -1.64
C ALA A 165 -21.77 5.68 -0.37
N GLY A 166 -22.50 6.64 0.22
CA GLY A 166 -23.42 6.41 1.33
C GLY A 166 -24.62 5.55 0.92
N ALA A 167 -25.19 5.80 -0.25
CA ALA A 167 -26.30 5.03 -0.79
C ALA A 167 -25.93 3.57 -1.10
N ASN A 168 -24.68 3.31 -1.49
CA ASN A 168 -24.14 1.97 -1.69
C ASN A 168 -23.47 1.43 -0.40
N SER A 169 -24.29 1.00 0.57
CA SER A 169 -23.81 0.50 1.86
C SER A 169 -24.45 -0.82 2.26
N TRP A 170 -23.71 -1.65 2.98
CA TRP A 170 -24.25 -2.83 3.65
C TRP A 170 -25.04 -2.41 4.89
N LEU A 171 -26.34 -2.70 4.92
CA LEU A 171 -27.24 -2.17 5.95
C LEU A 171 -27.22 -2.99 7.24
N GLU A 172 -27.08 -4.31 7.13
CA GLU A 172 -27.15 -5.21 8.27
C GLU A 172 -25.86 -5.17 9.10
N PRO A 173 -25.92 -5.17 10.44
CA PRO A 173 -24.72 -5.30 11.26
C PRO A 173 -23.91 -6.54 10.89
N VAL A 174 -22.59 -6.38 10.83
CA VAL A 174 -21.66 -7.49 10.61
C VAL A 174 -21.16 -7.95 11.98
N GLY A 175 -21.56 -9.14 12.42
CA GLY A 175 -21.27 -9.64 13.77
C GLY A 175 -19.86 -10.23 13.94
N GLU A 176 -19.24 -10.71 12.86
CA GLU A 176 -17.88 -11.22 12.83
C GLU A 176 -17.27 -11.07 11.42
N ILE A 177 -15.94 -11.11 11.31
CA ILE A 177 -15.24 -11.14 10.03
C ILE A 177 -15.43 -12.53 9.41
N SER A 178 -16.32 -12.64 8.43
CA SER A 178 -16.62 -13.90 7.75
C SER A 178 -15.54 -14.28 6.72
N PRO A 179 -15.44 -15.56 6.29
CA PRO A 179 -14.40 -16.00 5.35
C PRO A 179 -14.35 -15.25 4.02
N ASP A 180 -15.48 -14.74 3.51
CA ASP A 180 -15.55 -13.91 2.30
C ASP A 180 -14.94 -12.52 2.50
N MET A 181 -14.86 -12.03 3.75
CA MET A 181 -14.18 -10.79 4.11
C MET A 181 -12.67 -10.95 4.28
N ALA A 182 -12.11 -12.16 4.20
CA ALA A 182 -10.68 -12.37 4.45
C ALA A 182 -9.79 -11.49 3.56
N LEU A 183 -8.95 -10.65 4.18
CA LEU A 183 -7.97 -9.84 3.48
C LEU A 183 -6.85 -10.72 2.93
N LYS A 184 -6.56 -10.59 1.63
CA LYS A 184 -5.70 -11.54 0.90
C LYS A 184 -4.24 -11.11 0.79
N GLY A 185 -3.90 -9.97 1.37
CA GLY A 185 -2.56 -9.39 1.36
C GLY A 185 -2.59 -7.94 0.89
N ILE A 186 -1.41 -7.41 0.58
CA ILE A 186 -1.23 -6.05 0.08
C ILE A 186 -1.72 -6.02 -1.38
N HIS A 187 -2.59 -5.06 -1.71
CA HIS A 187 -3.03 -4.81 -3.08
C HIS A 187 -2.01 -3.95 -3.82
N HIS A 188 -1.71 -2.78 -3.26
CA HIS A 188 -0.74 -1.85 -3.80
C HIS A 188 -0.26 -0.91 -2.68
N ILE A 189 0.84 -0.19 -2.95
CA ILE A 189 1.36 0.84 -2.05
C ILE A 189 1.49 2.14 -2.83
N THR A 190 0.94 3.22 -2.30
CA THR A 190 0.97 4.53 -2.95
C THR A 190 1.88 5.48 -2.21
N ALA A 191 2.84 6.07 -2.91
CA ALA A 191 3.79 7.04 -2.37
C ALA A 191 3.74 8.37 -3.12
N ILE A 192 4.53 9.34 -2.68
CA ILE A 192 4.53 10.70 -3.23
C ILE A 192 5.93 11.04 -3.72
N ALA A 193 6.04 11.34 -5.02
CA ALA A 193 7.28 11.71 -5.68
C ALA A 193 7.37 13.22 -5.88
N SER A 194 8.59 13.77 -5.79
CA SER A 194 8.89 15.15 -6.22
C SER A 194 8.93 15.29 -7.75
N ASP A 195 9.31 14.20 -8.42
CA ASP A 195 9.43 14.10 -9.87
C ASP A 195 8.96 12.70 -10.29
N ILE A 196 7.86 12.65 -11.04
CA ILE A 196 7.25 11.39 -11.45
C ILE A 196 8.04 10.70 -12.57
N GLU A 197 8.77 11.45 -13.39
CA GLU A 197 9.52 10.90 -14.53
C GLU A 197 10.87 10.35 -14.07
N GLU A 198 11.53 11.01 -13.10
CA GLU A 198 12.70 10.44 -12.42
C GLU A 198 12.33 9.16 -11.66
N THR A 199 11.22 9.19 -10.92
CA THR A 199 10.67 8.01 -10.25
C THR A 199 10.36 6.90 -11.25
N SER A 200 9.72 7.25 -12.36
CA SER A 200 9.41 6.31 -13.45
C SER A 200 10.67 5.63 -13.97
N THR A 201 11.70 6.41 -14.28
CA THR A 201 13.00 5.90 -14.75
C THR A 201 13.62 4.93 -13.76
N PHE A 202 13.57 5.21 -12.46
CA PHE A 202 14.07 4.27 -11.44
C PHE A 202 13.28 2.95 -11.46
N TYR A 203 11.95 3.02 -11.44
CA TYR A 203 11.11 1.81 -11.41
C TYR A 203 11.20 0.99 -12.70
N THR A 204 11.32 1.61 -13.88
CA THR A 204 11.41 0.90 -15.16
C THR A 204 12.83 0.44 -15.48
N GLU A 205 13.81 1.34 -15.42
CA GLU A 205 15.17 1.04 -15.90
C GLU A 205 16.02 0.33 -14.82
N VAL A 206 15.88 0.75 -13.55
CA VAL A 206 16.66 0.16 -12.46
C VAL A 206 15.97 -1.09 -11.90
N LEU A 207 14.67 -1.03 -11.60
CA LEU A 207 13.95 -2.18 -11.04
C LEU A 207 13.31 -3.10 -12.09
N GLY A 208 13.25 -2.70 -13.36
CA GLY A 208 12.69 -3.55 -14.44
C GLY A 208 11.18 -3.74 -14.36
N LEU A 209 10.46 -2.90 -13.60
CA LEU A 209 9.01 -2.96 -13.51
C LEU A 209 8.37 -2.30 -14.74
N LYS A 210 7.15 -2.72 -15.08
CA LYS A 210 6.39 -2.09 -16.16
C LYS A 210 5.52 -0.99 -15.59
N ILE A 211 5.34 0.09 -16.35
CA ILE A 211 4.24 1.01 -16.11
C ILE A 211 2.96 0.28 -16.50
N VAL A 212 2.04 0.12 -15.56
CA VAL A 212 0.76 -0.57 -15.78
C VAL A 212 -0.41 0.41 -15.89
N LYS A 213 -0.21 1.67 -15.53
CA LYS A 213 -1.15 2.77 -15.82
C LYS A 213 -0.47 4.13 -15.67
N LYS A 214 -0.80 5.06 -16.57
CA LYS A 214 -0.54 6.50 -16.42
C LYS A 214 -1.87 7.23 -16.39
N THR A 215 -2.16 7.92 -15.30
CA THR A 215 -3.39 8.70 -15.15
C THR A 215 -3.11 9.94 -14.29
N ALA A 216 -4.16 10.68 -13.91
CA ALA A 216 -4.09 11.73 -12.90
C ALA A 216 -4.62 11.21 -11.55
N ASN A 217 -4.19 11.81 -10.46
CA ASN A 217 -4.78 11.56 -9.16
C ASN A 217 -6.26 11.97 -9.21
N TYR A 218 -7.15 11.06 -8.81
CA TYR A 218 -8.59 11.30 -8.83
C TYR A 218 -8.95 12.45 -7.88
N ASP A 219 -8.30 12.52 -6.71
CA ASP A 219 -8.58 13.55 -5.69
C ASP A 219 -7.89 14.90 -6.01
N ASP A 220 -6.91 14.91 -6.92
CA ASP A 220 -6.20 16.10 -7.39
C ASP A 220 -5.72 15.89 -8.84
N PRO A 221 -6.57 16.19 -9.84
CA PRO A 221 -6.27 15.92 -11.24
C PRO A 221 -5.06 16.69 -11.80
N SER A 222 -4.51 17.66 -11.04
CA SER A 222 -3.27 18.36 -11.42
C SER A 222 -2.01 17.54 -11.17
N ALA A 223 -2.08 16.48 -10.36
CA ALA A 223 -0.97 15.61 -10.04
C ALA A 223 -1.02 14.32 -10.89
N PRO A 224 0.04 13.97 -11.66
CA PRO A 224 0.12 12.68 -12.32
C PRO A 224 0.14 11.54 -11.31
N HIS A 225 -0.41 10.40 -11.68
CA HIS A 225 -0.48 9.18 -10.88
C HIS A 225 -0.06 7.99 -11.74
N TYR A 226 1.15 7.48 -11.52
CA TYR A 226 1.74 6.39 -12.31
C TYR A 226 1.87 5.13 -11.47
N TYR A 227 1.40 4.01 -12.04
CA TYR A 227 1.41 2.70 -11.42
C TYR A 227 2.48 1.82 -12.06
N PHE A 228 3.30 1.18 -11.23
CA PHE A 228 4.40 0.29 -11.65
C PHE A 228 4.15 -1.10 -11.09
N GLY A 229 4.20 -2.14 -11.93
CA GLY A 229 3.87 -3.51 -11.53
C GLY A 229 4.61 -4.59 -12.30
N LEU A 230 4.48 -5.82 -11.83
CA LEU A 230 4.98 -7.01 -12.51
C LEU A 230 3.94 -7.56 -13.49
N GLY A 231 4.42 -8.06 -14.63
CA GLY A 231 3.55 -8.66 -15.65
C GLY A 231 2.47 -7.68 -16.09
N GLU A 232 1.22 -8.01 -15.77
CA GLU A 232 0.03 -7.21 -16.09
C GLU A 232 -0.40 -6.30 -14.93
N GLY A 233 0.38 -6.18 -13.86
CA GLY A 233 0.05 -5.32 -12.72
C GLY A 233 -0.96 -5.92 -11.75
N ALA A 234 -0.91 -7.23 -11.52
CA ALA A 234 -1.80 -7.89 -10.57
C ALA A 234 -1.63 -7.33 -9.13
N PRO A 235 -2.69 -7.30 -8.31
CA PRO A 235 -2.61 -6.92 -6.90
C PRO A 235 -1.50 -7.69 -6.17
N GLY A 236 -0.76 -6.99 -5.30
CA GLY A 236 0.42 -7.51 -4.61
C GLY A 236 1.73 -7.30 -5.37
N SER A 237 1.69 -6.81 -6.61
CA SER A 237 2.89 -6.46 -7.37
C SER A 237 3.04 -4.96 -7.65
N VAL A 238 2.05 -4.15 -7.29
CA VAL A 238 1.93 -2.76 -7.74
C VAL A 238 2.42 -1.77 -6.67
N VAL A 239 3.28 -0.85 -7.09
CA VAL A 239 3.59 0.38 -6.37
C VAL A 239 3.21 1.55 -7.25
N THR A 240 2.64 2.60 -6.68
CA THR A 240 2.17 3.76 -7.44
C THR A 240 2.61 5.06 -6.77
N TYR A 241 2.71 6.12 -7.57
CA TYR A 241 3.19 7.42 -7.12
C TYR A 241 2.30 8.55 -7.59
N PHE A 242 1.92 9.44 -6.66
CA PHE A 242 1.47 10.78 -6.99
C PHE A 242 2.68 11.69 -7.23
N GLY A 243 2.71 12.39 -8.37
CA GLY A 243 3.76 13.35 -8.69
C GLY A 243 3.40 14.76 -8.25
N TYR A 244 4.19 15.33 -7.35
CA TYR A 244 4.04 16.72 -6.92
C TYR A 244 5.36 17.46 -7.00
N ALA A 245 5.41 18.54 -7.78
CA ALA A 245 6.56 19.42 -7.76
C ALA A 245 6.81 20.00 -6.34
N SER A 246 8.07 20.20 -5.98
CA SER A 246 8.48 20.67 -4.64
C SER A 246 7.90 22.03 -4.21
N ASN A 247 7.40 22.82 -5.16
CA ASN A 247 6.70 24.08 -4.88
C ASN A 247 5.17 23.91 -4.67
N LYS A 248 4.62 22.73 -4.98
CA LYS A 248 3.19 22.40 -4.82
C LYS A 248 2.91 21.59 -3.56
N MET A 249 3.87 20.78 -3.11
CA MET A 249 3.74 19.98 -1.90
C MET A 249 5.03 20.01 -1.07
N GLN A 250 4.88 20.07 0.24
CA GLN A 250 6.01 19.97 1.16
C GLN A 250 6.50 18.52 1.28
N ARG A 251 7.77 18.36 1.68
CA ARG A 251 8.28 17.04 2.06
C ARG A 251 7.51 16.51 3.26
N GLY A 252 7.22 15.21 3.21
CA GLY A 252 6.63 14.52 4.36
C GLY A 252 7.64 14.38 5.49
N ARG A 253 7.13 14.07 6.68
CA ARG A 253 7.94 13.77 7.87
C ARG A 253 7.61 12.37 8.34
N ILE A 254 8.61 11.50 8.34
CA ILE A 254 8.52 10.19 8.96
C ILE A 254 8.32 10.36 10.46
N GLY A 255 7.38 9.59 11.00
CA GLY A 255 6.88 9.73 12.36
C GLY A 255 5.92 8.58 12.69
N THR A 256 5.33 8.60 13.88
CA THR A 256 4.24 7.67 14.21
C THR A 256 3.08 7.87 13.24
N GLY A 257 2.46 6.78 12.80
CA GLY A 257 1.41 6.79 11.77
C GLY A 257 1.92 6.81 10.33
N MET A 258 3.21 6.55 10.08
CA MET A 258 3.81 6.54 8.73
C MET A 258 4.44 5.19 8.39
N THR A 259 4.63 4.95 7.09
CA THR A 259 5.48 3.88 6.57
C THR A 259 6.95 4.23 6.73
N HIS A 260 7.72 3.32 7.30
CA HIS A 260 9.18 3.39 7.35
C HIS A 260 9.80 2.89 6.03
N HIS A 261 9.36 1.73 5.55
CA HIS A 261 9.72 1.20 4.23
C HIS A 261 8.70 0.17 3.75
N PHE A 262 8.78 -0.19 2.47
CA PHE A 262 8.21 -1.42 1.93
C PHE A 262 9.30 -2.21 1.22
N ALA A 263 9.10 -3.51 1.07
CA ALA A 263 10.08 -4.42 0.51
C ALA A 263 9.50 -5.20 -0.67
N PHE A 264 10.36 -5.57 -1.62
CA PHE A 264 10.05 -6.52 -2.69
C PHE A 264 10.61 -7.89 -2.37
N SER A 265 9.94 -8.92 -2.88
CA SER A 265 10.36 -10.32 -2.76
C SER A 265 11.30 -10.68 -3.90
N VAL A 266 12.34 -11.45 -3.57
CA VAL A 266 13.27 -12.08 -4.52
C VAL A 266 13.36 -13.56 -4.19
N GLN A 267 13.79 -14.38 -5.16
CA GLN A 267 13.70 -15.84 -5.04
C GLN A 267 14.57 -16.42 -3.93
N ASN A 268 15.79 -15.89 -3.76
CA ASN A 268 16.80 -16.43 -2.86
C ASN A 268 17.93 -15.40 -2.62
N ASP A 269 18.92 -15.78 -1.82
CA ASP A 269 20.06 -14.92 -1.46
C ASP A 269 20.92 -14.53 -2.66
N ASP A 270 21.13 -15.45 -3.62
CA ASP A 270 21.92 -15.18 -4.82
C ASP A 270 21.26 -14.10 -5.68
N GLU A 271 19.93 -14.17 -5.84
CA GLU A 271 19.14 -13.12 -6.50
C GLU A 271 19.19 -11.80 -5.72
N GLN A 272 19.15 -11.83 -4.37
CA GLN A 272 19.31 -10.62 -3.56
C GLN A 272 20.69 -9.96 -3.75
N MET A 273 21.76 -10.76 -3.80
CA MET A 273 23.11 -10.28 -4.08
C MET A 273 23.19 -9.63 -5.46
N ALA A 274 22.64 -10.28 -6.48
CA ALA A 274 22.58 -9.73 -7.83
C ALA A 274 21.80 -8.40 -7.87
N TRP A 275 20.68 -8.30 -7.15
CA TRP A 275 19.93 -7.04 -7.03
C TRP A 275 20.75 -5.93 -6.36
N ARG A 276 21.49 -6.25 -5.30
CA ARG A 276 22.38 -5.28 -4.64
C ARG A 276 23.45 -4.77 -5.59
N GLU A 277 24.10 -5.66 -6.34
CA GLU A 277 25.11 -5.29 -7.35
C GLU A 277 24.50 -4.39 -8.44
N ARG A 278 23.31 -4.73 -8.94
CA ARG A 278 22.58 -3.90 -9.91
C ARG A 278 22.33 -2.51 -9.36
N LEU A 279 21.75 -2.38 -8.17
CA LEU A 279 21.46 -1.10 -7.52
C LEU A 279 22.73 -0.23 -7.42
N LEU A 280 23.84 -0.79 -6.93
CA LEU A 280 25.11 -0.08 -6.83
C LEU A 280 25.64 0.35 -8.20
N SER A 281 25.58 -0.54 -9.20
CA SER A 281 26.03 -0.23 -10.56
C SER A 281 25.18 0.85 -11.25
N SER A 282 23.92 1.00 -10.83
CA SER A 282 23.01 2.06 -11.26
C SER A 282 23.13 3.35 -10.44
N GLY A 283 24.12 3.46 -9.54
CA GLY A 283 24.36 4.66 -8.73
C GLY A 283 23.43 4.82 -7.53
N VAL A 284 22.68 3.78 -7.16
CA VAL A 284 21.80 3.77 -5.99
C VAL A 284 22.60 3.34 -4.76
N GLU A 285 22.45 4.07 -3.66
CA GLU A 285 23.01 3.64 -2.37
C GLU A 285 22.28 2.41 -1.85
N ALA A 286 22.98 1.26 -1.81
CA ALA A 286 22.45 0.02 -1.26
C ALA A 286 23.24 -0.42 -0.02
N THR A 287 22.53 -0.70 1.07
CA THR A 287 23.12 -1.19 2.31
C THR A 287 23.78 -2.57 2.10
N PRO A 288 24.69 -2.99 3.00
CA PRO A 288 25.06 -4.40 3.09
C PRO A 288 23.83 -5.29 3.31
N ILE A 289 23.89 -6.54 2.85
CA ILE A 289 22.84 -7.54 3.15
C ILE A 289 22.86 -7.84 4.64
N MET A 290 21.71 -7.73 5.29
CA MET A 290 21.54 -7.94 6.71
C MET A 290 20.68 -9.18 6.97
N ASP A 291 21.12 -10.05 7.88
CA ASP A 291 20.30 -11.17 8.35
C ASP A 291 19.29 -10.67 9.39
N ARG A 292 18.00 -10.70 9.02
CA ARG A 292 16.88 -10.35 9.90
C ARG A 292 16.24 -11.59 10.55
N ARG A 293 16.97 -12.72 10.58
CA ARG A 293 16.61 -14.04 11.10
C ARG A 293 15.48 -14.77 10.36
N TYR A 294 14.53 -14.05 9.77
CA TYR A 294 13.37 -14.61 9.06
C TYR A 294 13.46 -14.41 7.56
N PHE A 295 14.25 -13.43 7.14
CA PHE A 295 14.63 -13.11 5.76
C PHE A 295 15.95 -12.33 5.81
N ARG A 296 16.62 -12.21 4.68
CA ARG A 296 17.72 -11.28 4.51
C ARG A 296 17.19 -10.00 3.85
N SER A 297 17.66 -8.84 4.27
CA SER A 297 17.28 -7.52 3.74
C SER A 297 18.46 -6.81 3.11
#